data_AF-A0A1X0JHE8-F1
#
_entry.id   AF-A0A1X0JHE8-F1
#
_cell.length_a   1.000
_cell.length_b   1.000
_cell.length_c   1.000
_cell.angle_alpha   90.00
_cell.angle_beta   90.00
_cell.angle_gamma   90.00
#
_symmetry.space_group_name_H-M   'P 1'
#
loop_
_entity.id
_entity.type
_entity.pdbx_description
1 polymer ?
#
loop_
_entity_poly.entity_id
_entity_poly.type
_entity_poly.pdbx_seq_one_letter_code
_entity_poly.pdbx_strand_id
1 'polypeptide(L)' 'MTDQDQRTVGVTLRLPVELADALKNYAFVTETSGNEVIKRALVEYLKVHGRTDVVRAAFEKVLDQHAIALDKLKDL' A
#
# COMPACT_ATOMS: atom_id res chain seq x y z
N MET A 1 -26.32 0.18 -1.38
CA MET A 1 -25.00 -0.20 -0.83
C MET A 1 -23.96 0.37 -1.77
N THR A 2 -23.28 1.43 -1.35
CA THR A 2 -22.41 2.25 -2.21
C THR A 2 -21.05 1.60 -2.41
N ASP A 3 -20.71 1.42 -3.68
CA ASP A 3 -19.53 0.83 -4.30
C ASP A 3 -18.21 1.61 -4.03
N GLN A 4 -17.88 1.88 -2.76
CA GLN A 4 -16.66 2.61 -2.38
C GLN A 4 -15.51 1.73 -1.86
N ASP A 5 -15.72 0.42 -1.69
CA ASP A 5 -14.76 -0.50 -1.04
C ASP A 5 -13.61 -1.01 -1.94
N GLN A 6 -13.53 -0.61 -3.21
CA GLN A 6 -12.56 -1.21 -4.16
C GLN A 6 -11.62 -0.20 -4.87
N ARG A 7 -11.25 0.91 -4.24
CA ARG A 7 -10.23 1.79 -4.82
C ARG A 7 -8.83 1.27 -4.53
N THR A 8 -8.33 0.36 -5.36
CA THR A 8 -6.93 -0.06 -5.35
C THR A 8 -6.06 0.94 -6.09
N VAL A 9 -4.93 1.35 -5.49
CA VAL A 9 -3.90 2.16 -6.16
C VAL A 9 -2.71 1.27 -6.51
N GLY A 10 -2.23 1.36 -7.75
CA GLY A 10 -1.04 0.64 -8.19
C GLY A 10 0.24 1.25 -7.61
N VAL A 11 1.13 0.40 -7.09
CA VAL A 11 2.45 0.81 -6.61
C VAL A 11 3.52 0.04 -7.38
N THR A 12 4.47 0.75 -7.96
CA THR A 12 5.61 0.16 -8.66
C THR A 12 6.84 0.18 -7.77
N LEU A 13 7.44 -0.98 -7.55
CA LEU A 13 8.65 -1.15 -6.73
C LEU A 13 9.83 -1.55 -7.63
N ARG A 14 11.01 -0.96 -7.37
CA ARG A 14 12.27 -1.42 -7.97
C ARG A 14 12.98 -2.30 -6.97
N LEU A 15 13.27 -3.54 -7.35
CA LEU A 15 13.92 -4.53 -6.50
C LEU A 15 15.23 -4.99 -7.16
N PRO A 16 16.26 -5.35 -6.37
CA PRO A 16 17.36 -6.17 -6.87
C PRO A 16 16.83 -7.46 -7.50
N VAL A 17 17.49 -7.93 -8.56
CA VAL A 17 17.05 -9.10 -9.34
C VAL A 17 16.84 -10.33 -8.45
N GLU A 18 17.80 -10.60 -7.59
CA GLU A 18 17.76 -11.73 -6.65
C GLU A 18 16.53 -11.69 -5.74
N LEU A 19 16.15 -10.50 -5.28
CA LEU A 19 14.97 -10.32 -4.41
C LEU A 19 13.67 -10.46 -5.21
N ALA A 20 13.63 -9.99 -6.45
CA ALA A 20 12.48 -10.17 -7.33
C ALA A 20 12.25 -11.67 -7.61
N ASP A 21 13.31 -12.44 -7.82
CA ASP A 21 13.20 -13.88 -8.07
C ASP A 21 12.85 -14.67 -6.80
N ALA A 22 13.41 -14.30 -5.64
CA ALA A 22 12.99 -14.85 -4.36
C ALA A 22 11.49 -14.62 -4.09
N LEU A 23 10.99 -13.40 -4.36
CA LEU A 23 9.57 -13.06 -4.22
C LEU A 23 8.69 -13.92 -5.14
N LYS A 24 9.07 -14.08 -6.42
CA LYS A 24 8.33 -14.92 -7.37
C LYS A 24 8.29 -16.38 -6.92
N ASN A 25 9.42 -16.94 -6.50
CA ASN A 25 9.54 -18.32 -6.06
C ASN A 25 8.69 -18.57 -4.80
N TYR A 26 8.77 -17.66 -3.84
CA TYR A 26 7.96 -17.74 -2.63
C TYR A 26 6.46 -17.66 -2.93
N ALA A 27 6.05 -16.70 -3.77
CA ALA A 27 4.67 -16.56 -4.23
C ALA A 27 4.17 -17.85 -4.91
N PHE A 28 5.00 -18.45 -5.78
CA PHE A 28 4.69 -19.70 -6.46
C PHE A 28 4.52 -20.87 -5.49
N VAL A 29 5.47 -21.10 -4.58
CA VAL A 29 5.44 -22.23 -3.61
C VAL A 29 4.29 -22.10 -2.62
N THR A 30 3.92 -20.87 -2.24
CA THR A 30 2.86 -20.62 -1.27
C THR A 30 1.47 -20.47 -1.90
N GLU A 31 1.36 -20.60 -3.22
CA GLU A 31 0.13 -20.36 -3.97
C GLU A 31 -0.48 -18.97 -3.66
N THR A 32 0.37 -17.97 -3.42
CA THR A 32 -0.03 -16.59 -3.15
C THR A 32 0.44 -15.65 -4.25
N SER A 33 -0.20 -14.48 -4.40
CA SER A 33 0.32 -13.47 -5.33
C SER A 33 1.50 -12.73 -4.70
N GLY A 34 2.50 -12.35 -5.51
CA GLY A 34 3.62 -11.52 -5.04
C GLY A 34 3.14 -10.21 -4.38
N ASN A 35 2.02 -9.66 -4.85
CA ASN A 35 1.41 -8.48 -4.25
C ASN A 35 0.88 -8.75 -2.83
N GLU A 36 0.29 -9.92 -2.57
CA GLU A 36 -0.13 -10.30 -1.21
C GLU A 36 1.06 -10.47 -0.28
N VAL A 37 2.14 -11.09 -0.78
CA VAL A 37 3.39 -11.25 -0.02
C VAL A 37 3.96 -9.89 0.38
N ILE A 38 4.05 -8.95 -0.58
CA ILE A 38 4.51 -7.59 -0.32
C ILE A 38 3.59 -6.86 0.67
N LYS A 39 2.26 -6.97 0.52
CA LYS A 39 1.31 -6.32 1.43
C LYS A 39 1.48 -6.81 2.86
N ARG A 40 1.63 -8.13 3.07
CA ARG A 40 1.87 -8.71 4.41
C ARG A 40 3.18 -8.20 5.01
N ALA A 41 4.26 -8.25 4.25
CA ALA A 41 5.56 -7.77 4.70
C ALA A 41 5.53 -6.27 5.08
N LEU A 42 4.83 -5.44 4.29
CA LEU A 42 4.67 -4.02 4.57
C LEU A 42 3.87 -3.78 5.86
N VAL A 43 2.76 -4.51 6.06
CA VAL A 43 1.96 -4.41 7.29
C VAL A 43 2.76 -4.82 8.51
N GLU A 44 3.50 -5.93 8.43
CA GLU A 44 4.36 -6.39 9.53
C GLU A 44 5.47 -5.40 9.85
N TYR A 45 6.16 -4.90 8.83
CA TYR A 45 7.20 -3.89 8.99
C TYR A 45 6.66 -2.63 9.69
N LEU A 46 5.49 -2.14 9.27
CA LEU A 46 4.86 -0.96 9.89
C LEU A 46 4.36 -1.23 11.31
N LYS A 47 3.92 -2.44 11.64
CA LYS A 47 3.55 -2.80 13.01
C LYS A 47 4.75 -2.80 13.97
N VAL A 48 5.90 -3.27 13.49
CA VAL A 48 7.11 -3.41 14.32
C VAL A 48 7.90 -2.09 14.38
N HIS A 49 7.97 -1.36 13.27
CA HIS A 49 8.85 -0.19 13.14
C HIS A 49 8.12 1.14 12.99
N GLY A 50 6.82 1.11 12.72
CA GLY A 50 6.00 2.31 12.75
C GLY A 50 5.82 2.75 14.19
N ARG A 51 6.33 3.95 14.55
CA ARG A 51 5.74 4.69 15.68
C ARG A 51 4.26 4.78 15.38
N THR A 52 3.44 4.06 16.14
CA THR A 52 2.03 3.78 15.84
C THR A 52 1.23 5.06 15.57
N ASP A 53 1.66 6.17 16.18
CA ASP A 53 1.07 7.51 16.02
C ASP A 53 1.53 8.22 14.74
N VAL A 54 2.78 8.03 14.30
CA VAL A 54 3.34 8.69 13.10
C VAL A 54 2.80 8.06 11.83
N VAL A 55 2.67 6.73 11.79
CA VAL A 55 2.06 6.04 10.64
C VAL A 55 0.60 6.42 10.50
N ARG A 56 -0.13 6.51 11.62
CA ARG A 56 -1.52 6.96 11.65
C ARG A 56 -1.67 8.40 11.17
N ALA A 57 -0.87 9.32 11.69
CA ALA A 57 -0.90 10.73 11.30
C ALA A 57 -0.49 10.95 9.83
N ALA A 58 0.49 10.20 9.32
CA ALA A 58 0.87 10.27 7.90
C ALA A 58 -0.26 9.74 7.00
N PHE A 59 -0.93 8.67 7.42
CA PHE A 59 -2.08 8.11 6.72
C PHE A 59 -3.26 9.09 6.71
N GLU A 60 -3.60 9.69 7.86
CA GLU A 60 -4.65 10.72 7.99
C GLU A 60 -4.33 11.96 7.14
N LYS A 61 -3.07 12.42 7.14
CA LYS A 61 -2.66 13.59 6.35
C LYS A 61 -2.77 13.37 4.84
N VAL A 62 -2.48 12.16 4.36
CA VAL A 62 -2.67 11.82 2.94
C VAL A 62 -4.16 11.81 2.57
N LEU A 63 -5.02 11.35 3.47
CA LEU A 63 -6.48 11.40 3.28
C LEU A 63 -7.00 12.85 3.20
N ASP A 64 -6.54 13.72 4.10
CA ASP A 64 -6.92 15.15 4.10
C ASP A 64 -6.43 15.89 2.85
N GLN A 65 -5.19 15.63 2.41
CA GLN A 65 -4.64 16.25 1.21
C GLN A 65 -5.40 15.83 -0.06
N HIS A 66 -5.92 14.60 -0.11
CA HIS A 66 -6.78 14.15 -1.20
C HIS A 66 -8.18 14.78 -1.13
N ALA A 67 -8.73 15.02 0.07
CA ALA A 67 -10.01 15.73 0.22
C ALA A 67 -9.92 17.17 -0.32
N ILE A 68 -8.84 17.88 0.00
CA ILE A 68 -8.60 19.26 -0.46
C ILE A 68 -8.35 19.31 -1.98
N ALA A 69 -7.64 18.33 -2.54
CA ALA A 69 -7.42 18.25 -3.99
C ALA A 69 -8.71 17.98 -4.77
N LEU A 70 -9.66 17.22 -4.20
CA LEU A 70 -10.98 16.97 -4.76
C LEU A 70 -11.90 18.19 -4.66
N ASP A 71 -11.81 18.97 -3.59
CA ASP A 71 -12.61 20.20 -3.44
C ASP A 71 -12.18 21.27 -4.44
N LYS A 72 -10.87 21.39 -4.70
CA LYS A 72 -10.32 22.30 -5.73
C LYS A 72 -10.72 21.94 -7.17
N LEU A 73 -11.19 20.71 -7.42
CA LEU A 73 -11.68 20.27 -8.72
C LEU A 73 -13.19 20.52 -8.90
N LYS A 74 -13.92 20.88 -7.84
CA LYS A 74 -15.34 21.27 -7.92
C LYS A 74 -15.54 22.74 -8.28
N ASP A 75 -14.51 23.56 -8.09
CA ASP A 75 -14.49 24.98 -8.44
C ASP A 75 -14.04 25.24 -9.90
N LEU A 76 -13.94 24.19 -10.72
CA LEU A 76 -13.69 24.22 -12.17
C LEU A 76 -14.92 23.70 -12.93
#